data_AF-A0A7U3Z4C9-F1
#
_entry.id   AF-A0A7U3Z4C9-F1
#
_cell.length_a   1.000
_cell.length_b   1.000
_cell.length_c   1.000
_cell.angle_alpha   90.00
_cell.angle_beta   90.00
_cell.angle_gamma   90.00
#
_symmetry.space_group_name_H-M   'P 1'
#
loop_
_entity.id
_entity.type
_entity.pdbx_description
1 polymer ?
#
loop_
_entity_poly.entity_id
_entity_poly.type
_entity_poly.pdbx_seq_one_letter_code
_entity_poly.pdbx_strand_id
1 'polypeptide(L)'
;MDSLGQIARNVFKRRITRKNYVFSLVIFATGLTLLSFLSPYLDKNLFRAYAHSDIAAFLSVFIYLLCIMLWSLFWIGLTLWFVARTAFRLNDVGTPGWPLALALYALSVVNNYHPGPVERWLIVISLIGVLCALVLPSAPRAGKPEPAG
;
A
#
# COMPACT_ATOMS: atom_id res chain seq x y z
N MET A 1 -18.40 18.08 -16.56
CA MET A 1 -17.05 17.46 -16.46
C MET A 1 -16.45 17.92 -15.16
N ASP A 2 -16.26 17.02 -14.20
CA ASP A 2 -15.60 17.35 -12.94
C ASP A 2 -14.12 17.63 -13.22
N SER A 3 -13.59 18.72 -12.68
CA SER A 3 -12.15 19.01 -12.76
C SER A 3 -11.36 17.88 -12.11
N LEU A 4 -10.19 17.54 -12.65
CA LEU A 4 -9.24 16.59 -12.03
C LEU A 4 -9.02 16.90 -10.53
N GLY A 5 -9.04 18.18 -10.15
CA GLY A 5 -8.96 18.61 -8.76
C GLY A 5 -10.19 18.25 -7.91
N GLN A 6 -11.40 18.28 -8.48
CA GLN A 6 -12.61 17.82 -7.78
C GLN A 6 -12.63 16.30 -7.62
N ILE A 7 -12.18 15.56 -8.64
CA ILE A 7 -12.06 14.10 -8.59
C ILE A 7 -11.06 13.69 -7.50
N ALA A 8 -9.87 14.29 -7.48
CA ALA A 8 -8.87 14.05 -6.46
C ALA A 8 -9.42 14.35 -5.05
N ARG A 9 -10.08 15.50 -4.88
CA ARG A 9 -10.67 15.90 -3.60
C ARG A 9 -11.78 14.94 -3.14
N ASN A 10 -12.60 14.44 -4.06
CA ASN A 10 -13.65 13.47 -3.77
C ASN A 10 -13.09 12.09 -3.42
N VAL A 11 -12.01 11.66 -4.07
CA VAL A 11 -11.28 10.44 -3.73
C VAL A 11 -10.72 10.54 -2.31
N PHE A 12 -10.04 11.65 -1.96
CA PHE A 12 -9.49 11.85 -0.61
C PHE A 12 -10.55 12.05 0.49
N LYS A 13 -11.81 12.31 0.15
CA LYS A 13 -12.93 12.37 1.11
C LYS A 13 -13.61 11.02 1.36
N ARG A 14 -13.24 9.97 0.61
CA ARG A 14 -13.82 8.64 0.80
C ARG A 14 -13.57 8.15 2.23
N ARG A 15 -14.57 7.44 2.74
CA ARG A 15 -14.57 6.81 4.07
C ARG A 15 -14.81 5.33 3.91
N ILE A 16 -14.21 4.53 4.77
CA ILE A 16 -14.47 3.09 4.83
C ILE A 16 -14.78 2.67 6.27
N THR A 17 -15.68 1.71 6.41
CA THR A 17 -16.02 1.14 7.71
C THR A 17 -14.88 0.29 8.24
N ARG A 18 -14.83 0.11 9.57
CA ARG A 18 -13.85 -0.76 10.24
C ARG A 18 -13.84 -2.19 9.68
N LYS A 19 -15.02 -2.78 9.41
CA LYS A 19 -15.14 -4.14 8.83
C LYS A 19 -14.45 -4.23 7.47
N ASN A 20 -14.69 -3.26 6.59
CA ASN A 20 -14.08 -3.23 5.26
C ASN A 20 -12.57 -2.98 5.35
N TYR A 21 -12.12 -2.19 6.33
CA TYR A 21 -10.69 -1.97 6.57
C TYR A 21 -9.98 -3.24 7.05
N VAL A 22 -10.58 -3.99 7.98
CA VAL A 22 -10.05 -5.29 8.44
C VAL A 22 -9.94 -6.27 7.27
N PHE A 23 -10.95 -6.32 6.40
CA PHE A 23 -10.87 -7.16 5.20
C PHE A 23 -9.71 -6.74 4.27
N SER A 24 -9.52 -5.44 4.05
CA SER A 24 -8.36 -4.93 3.30
C SER A 24 -7.02 -5.26 3.96
N LEU A 25 -6.94 -5.21 5.30
CA LEU A 25 -5.75 -5.61 6.06
C LEU A 25 -5.42 -7.08 5.85
N VAL A 26 -6.42 -7.97 5.89
CA VAL A 26 -6.22 -9.41 5.65
C VAL A 26 -5.68 -9.65 4.25
N ILE A 27 -6.24 -9.01 3.23
CA ILE A 27 -5.74 -9.12 1.84
C ILE A 27 -4.28 -8.67 1.76
N PHE A 28 -3.94 -7.53 2.38
CA PHE A 28 -2.59 -7.01 2.38
C PHE A 28 -1.61 -7.95 3.09
N ALA A 29 -1.98 -8.50 4.25
CA ALA A 29 -1.17 -9.44 5.02
C ALA A 29 -0.96 -10.78 4.28
N THR A 30 -2.00 -11.30 3.63
CA THR A 30 -1.89 -12.48 2.76
C THR A 30 -0.93 -12.22 1.61
N GLY A 31 -1.04 -11.05 0.96
CA GLY A 31 -0.08 -10.61 -0.04
C GLY A 31 1.33 -10.65 0.51
N LEU A 32 1.58 -10.02 1.66
CA LEU A 32 2.90 -9.90 2.31
C LEU A 32 3.51 -11.27 2.59
N THR A 33 2.69 -12.20 3.09
CA THR A 33 3.09 -13.58 3.34
C THR A 33 3.52 -14.27 2.03
N LEU A 34 2.75 -14.07 0.96
CA LEU A 34 3.05 -14.62 -0.36
C LEU A 34 4.33 -14.02 -0.94
N LEU A 35 4.60 -12.73 -0.72
CA LEU A 35 5.87 -12.10 -1.09
C LEU A 35 7.05 -12.71 -0.34
N SER A 36 6.95 -12.83 0.98
CA SER A 36 8.01 -13.43 1.79
C SER A 36 8.27 -14.87 1.38
N PHE A 37 7.24 -15.61 0.97
CA PHE A 37 7.37 -16.96 0.44
C PHE A 37 8.03 -17.00 -0.94
N LEU A 38 7.66 -16.10 -1.86
CA LEU A 38 8.21 -16.07 -3.23
C LEU A 38 9.60 -15.44 -3.31
N SER A 39 9.94 -14.49 -2.44
CA SER A 39 11.21 -13.76 -2.44
C SER A 39 12.45 -14.67 -2.51
N PRO A 40 12.59 -15.76 -1.73
CA PRO A 40 13.75 -16.64 -1.82
C PRO A 40 13.82 -17.43 -3.13
N TYR A 41 12.68 -17.69 -3.79
CA TYR A 41 12.67 -18.28 -5.13
C TYR A 41 13.10 -17.28 -6.19
N LEU A 42 12.95 -15.98 -5.92
CA LEU A 42 13.34 -14.89 -6.81
C LEU A 42 14.81 -14.44 -6.67
N ASP A 43 15.45 -14.76 -5.54
CA ASP A 43 16.81 -14.30 -5.17
C ASP A 43 17.94 -15.13 -5.82
N LYS A 44 17.60 -16.26 -6.47
CA LYS A 44 18.58 -17.01 -7.26
C LYS A 44 18.80 -16.28 -8.58
N ASN A 45 19.81 -15.43 -8.62
CA ASN A 45 20.24 -14.67 -9.80
C ASN A 45 20.84 -15.59 -10.88
N LEU A 46 20.01 -16.48 -11.43
CA LEU A 46 20.33 -17.47 -12.47
C LEU A 46 20.60 -16.82 -13.83
N PHE A 47 20.36 -15.51 -13.95
CA PHE A 47 20.53 -14.73 -15.17
C PHE A 47 21.92 -14.89 -15.78
N ARG A 48 22.96 -14.86 -14.94
CA ARG A 48 24.36 -14.97 -15.39
C ARG A 48 24.73 -16.37 -15.87
N ALA A 49 24.10 -17.41 -15.32
CA ALA A 49 24.37 -18.81 -15.69
C ALA A 49 23.73 -19.18 -17.04
N TYR A 50 22.57 -18.59 -17.36
CA TYR A 50 21.84 -18.91 -18.58
C TYR A 50 22.04 -17.93 -19.74
N ALA A 51 22.60 -16.74 -19.51
CA ALA A 51 22.89 -15.76 -20.55
C ALA A 51 23.89 -16.26 -21.62
N HIS A 52 24.66 -17.31 -21.34
CA HIS A 52 25.57 -17.98 -22.28
C HIS A 52 25.07 -19.34 -22.77
N SER A 53 23.83 -19.72 -22.43
CA SER A 53 23.25 -21.02 -22.76
C SER A 53 22.23 -20.92 -23.90
N ASP A 54 21.69 -22.07 -24.28
CA ASP A 54 20.77 -22.28 -25.40
C ASP A 54 19.57 -21.30 -25.44
N ILE A 55 18.99 -21.08 -26.62
CA ILE A 55 17.92 -20.08 -26.85
C ILE A 55 16.72 -20.27 -25.91
N ALA A 56 16.39 -21.53 -25.58
CA ALA A 56 15.30 -21.87 -24.66
C ALA A 56 15.56 -21.40 -23.22
N ALA A 57 16.82 -21.44 -22.77
CA ALA A 57 17.21 -21.02 -21.44
C ALA A 57 17.24 -19.48 -21.32
N PHE A 58 17.65 -18.78 -22.38
CA PHE A 58 17.51 -17.32 -22.47
C PHE A 58 16.04 -16.88 -22.37
N LEU A 59 15.13 -17.57 -23.10
CA LEU A 59 13.69 -17.27 -23.07
C LEU A 59 13.08 -17.50 -21.68
N SER A 60 13.47 -18.59 -21.00
CA SER A 60 13.05 -18.88 -19.62
C SER A 60 13.44 -17.76 -18.66
N VAL A 61 14.67 -17.25 -18.79
CA VAL A 61 15.20 -16.16 -17.98
C VAL A 61 14.51 -14.82 -18.28
N PHE A 62 14.18 -14.55 -19.54
CA PHE A 62 13.42 -13.36 -19.92
C PHE A 62 12.00 -13.37 -19.35
N ILE A 63 11.30 -14.51 -19.45
CA ILE A 63 9.98 -14.72 -18.85
C ILE A 63 10.05 -14.55 -17.33
N TYR A 64 11.08 -15.11 -16.70
CA TYR A 64 11.32 -14.97 -15.28
C TYR A 64 11.46 -13.50 -14.86
N LEU A 65 12.29 -12.70 -15.55
CA LEU A 65 12.40 -11.26 -15.27
C LEU A 65 11.07 -10.52 -15.45
N LEU A 66 10.32 -10.83 -16.51
CA LEU A 66 8.99 -10.24 -16.72
C LEU A 66 8.05 -10.59 -15.55
N CYS A 67 8.09 -11.82 -15.06
CA CYS A 67 7.35 -12.23 -13.87
C CYS A 67 7.76 -11.43 -12.63
N ILE A 68 9.07 -11.21 -12.39
CA ILE A 68 9.53 -10.38 -11.26
C ILE A 68 9.02 -8.94 -11.40
N MET A 69 9.10 -8.39 -12.61
CA MET A 69 8.73 -7.00 -12.86
C MET A 69 7.21 -6.80 -12.71
N LEU A 70 6.39 -7.73 -13.21
CA LEU A 70 4.95 -7.72 -12.99
C LEU A 70 4.61 -7.93 -11.51
N TRP A 71 5.34 -8.81 -10.83
CA TRP A 71 5.18 -9.06 -9.40
C TRP A 71 5.49 -7.82 -8.56
N SER A 72 6.57 -7.09 -8.87
CA SER A 72 6.94 -5.86 -8.18
C SER A 72 5.93 -4.73 -8.43
N LEU A 73 5.46 -4.57 -9.67
CA LEU A 73 4.41 -3.60 -10.01
C LEU A 73 3.09 -3.89 -9.28
N PHE A 74 2.70 -5.17 -9.22
CA PHE A 74 1.53 -5.60 -8.46
C PHE A 74 1.67 -5.21 -6.98
N TRP A 75 2.86 -5.39 -6.42
CA TRP A 75 3.16 -5.01 -5.04
C TRP A 75 3.10 -3.52 -4.75
N ILE A 76 3.66 -2.72 -5.64
CA ILE A 76 3.55 -1.25 -5.54
C ILE A 76 2.07 -0.86 -5.56
N GLY A 77 1.29 -1.43 -6.47
CA GLY A 77 -0.15 -1.22 -6.54
C GLY A 77 -0.90 -1.63 -5.26
N LEU A 78 -0.60 -2.81 -4.72
CA LEU A 78 -1.20 -3.33 -3.50
C LEU A 78 -0.89 -2.45 -2.27
N THR A 79 0.34 -1.94 -2.18
CA THR A 79 0.77 -1.04 -1.12
C THR A 79 0.05 0.30 -1.20
N LEU A 80 0.03 0.93 -2.38
CA LEU A 80 -0.68 2.19 -2.60
C LEU A 80 -2.18 2.05 -2.31
N TRP A 81 -2.77 0.93 -2.72
CA TRP A 81 -4.17 0.61 -2.44
C TRP A 81 -4.44 0.50 -0.93
N PHE A 82 -3.58 -0.19 -0.17
CA PHE A 82 -3.72 -0.35 1.27
C PHE A 82 -3.52 0.97 2.03
N VAL A 83 -2.56 1.79 1.61
CA VAL A 83 -2.35 3.15 2.14
C VAL A 83 -3.59 4.01 1.92
N ALA A 84 -4.18 3.97 0.73
CA ALA A 84 -5.42 4.70 0.45
C ALA A 84 -6.58 4.24 1.35
N ARG A 85 -6.72 2.93 1.57
CA ARG A 85 -7.73 2.38 2.51
C ARG A 85 -7.49 2.85 3.93
N THR A 86 -6.24 2.89 4.38
CA THR A 86 -5.86 3.41 5.70
C THR A 86 -6.20 4.89 5.84
N ALA A 87 -5.90 5.70 4.82
CA ALA A 87 -6.28 7.11 4.79
C ALA A 87 -7.81 7.31 4.84
N PHE A 88 -8.58 6.52 4.07
CA PHE A 88 -10.05 6.57 4.13
C PHE A 88 -10.61 6.13 5.48
N ARG A 89 -9.92 5.24 6.18
CA ARG A 89 -10.30 4.84 7.53
C ARG A 89 -10.04 5.96 8.53
N LEU A 90 -8.90 6.65 8.44
CA LEU A 90 -8.60 7.83 9.26
C LEU A 90 -9.63 8.94 9.02
N ASN A 91 -10.04 9.17 7.76
CA ASN A 91 -11.11 10.11 7.43
C ASN A 91 -12.46 9.77 8.11
N ASP A 92 -12.74 8.48 8.34
CA ASP A 92 -13.95 8.02 9.05
C ASP A 92 -13.87 8.26 10.56
N VAL A 93 -12.66 8.36 11.11
CA VAL A 93 -12.38 8.73 12.51
C VAL A 93 -12.38 10.25 12.71
N GLY A 94 -12.47 11.04 11.62
CA GLY A 94 -12.43 12.50 11.66
C GLY A 94 -11.01 13.08 11.61
N THR A 95 -9.99 12.23 11.47
CA THR A 95 -8.61 12.64 11.24
C THR A 95 -8.39 12.77 9.74
N PRO A 96 -7.84 13.88 9.22
CA PRO A 96 -7.48 13.94 7.81
C PRO A 96 -6.48 12.82 7.50
N GLY A 97 -6.79 11.91 6.57
CA GLY A 97 -5.92 10.80 6.18
C GLY A 97 -4.83 11.18 5.17
N TRP A 98 -4.93 12.37 4.56
CA TRP A 98 -3.96 12.90 3.59
C TRP A 98 -2.55 13.19 4.16
N PRO A 99 -2.36 13.60 5.44
CA PRO A 99 -1.03 13.77 6.03
C PRO A 99 -0.26 12.45 6.12
N LEU A 100 -0.95 11.32 6.35
CA LEU A 100 -0.31 9.99 6.35
C LEU A 100 0.22 9.66 4.94
N ALA A 101 -0.57 9.93 3.90
CA ALA A 101 -0.16 9.70 2.51
C ALA A 101 1.03 10.60 2.11
N LEU A 102 1.04 11.86 2.53
CA LEU A 102 2.17 12.77 2.31
C LEU A 102 3.42 12.36 3.08
N ALA A 103 3.28 11.93 4.34
CA ALA A 103 4.40 11.48 5.15
C ALA A 103 5.05 10.24 4.53
N LEU A 104 4.25 9.26 4.09
CA LEU A 104 4.75 8.06 3.40
C LEU A 104 5.42 8.40 2.06
N TYR A 105 4.84 9.32 1.29
CA TYR A 105 5.44 9.80 0.04
C TYR A 105 6.79 10.47 0.29
N ALA A 106 6.85 11.44 1.22
CA ALA A 106 8.06 12.15 1.58
C ALA A 106 9.14 11.20 2.10
N LEU A 107 8.78 10.23 2.94
CA LEU A 107 9.69 9.21 3.44
C LEU A 107 10.22 8.31 2.32
N SER A 108 9.41 7.93 1.32
CA SER A 108 9.89 7.17 0.16
C SER A 108 10.88 7.95 -0.70
N VAL A 109 10.65 9.26 -0.86
CA VAL A 109 11.55 10.14 -1.61
C VAL A 109 12.85 10.33 -0.83
N VAL A 110 12.80 10.62 0.47
CA VAL A 110 13.99 10.80 1.32
C VAL A 110 14.83 9.53 1.37
N ASN A 111 14.20 8.35 1.44
CA ASN A 111 14.92 7.07 1.47
C ASN A 111 15.74 6.82 0.19
N ASN A 112 15.30 7.32 -0.97
CA ASN A 112 16.05 7.22 -2.22
C ASN A 112 17.34 8.07 -2.22
N TYR A 113 17.39 9.16 -1.43
CA TYR A 113 18.55 10.05 -1.38
C TYR A 113 19.46 9.79 -0.17
N HIS A 114 18.91 9.25 0.92
CA HIS A 114 19.65 8.89 2.13
C HIS A 114 19.27 7.47 2.57
N PRO A 115 19.85 6.43 1.95
CA PRO A 115 19.68 5.06 2.41
C PRO A 115 20.26 4.95 3.83
N GLY A 116 19.40 4.72 4.82
CA GLY A 116 19.76 4.84 6.23
C GLY A 116 18.65 4.41 7.19
N PRO A 117 18.75 4.73 8.49
CA PRO A 117 17.81 4.25 9.53
C PRO A 117 16.33 4.61 9.30
N VAL A 118 16.05 5.50 8.34
CA VAL A 118 14.70 5.91 7.90
C VAL A 118 13.84 4.71 7.47
N GLU A 119 14.41 3.69 6.83
CA GLU A 119 13.68 2.45 6.45
C GLU A 119 13.10 1.71 7.65
N ARG A 120 13.86 1.64 8.75
CA ARG A 120 13.38 0.98 9.98
C ARG A 120 12.22 1.75 10.60
N TRP A 121 12.29 3.08 10.60
CA TRP A 121 11.23 3.93 11.15
C TRP A 121 9.98 3.96 10.27
N LEU A 122 10.12 3.82 8.95
CA LEU A 122 9.01 3.71 8.00
C LEU A 122 8.06 2.55 8.33
N ILE A 123 8.63 1.39 8.69
CA ILE A 123 7.87 0.21 9.12
C ILE A 123 7.08 0.54 10.39
N VAL A 124 7.74 1.15 11.39
CA VAL A 124 7.12 1.50 12.68
C VAL A 124 6.01 2.54 12.51
N ILE A 125 6.24 3.61 11.74
CA ILE A 125 5.26 4.67 11.47
C ILE A 125 4.03 4.11 10.74
N SER A 126 4.26 3.23 9.75
CA SER A 126 3.18 2.55 9.03
C SER A 126 2.35 1.67 9.96
N LEU A 127 3.01 0.98 10.90
CA LEU A 127 2.35 0.11 11.88
C LEU A 127 1.48 0.92 12.85
N ILE A 128 1.98 2.06 13.33
CA ILE A 128 1.21 3.00 14.16
C ILE A 128 -0.03 3.48 13.41
N GLY A 129 0.11 3.86 12.14
CA GLY A 129 -1.03 4.28 11.31
C GLY A 129 -2.12 3.21 11.19
N VAL A 130 -1.71 1.95 10.99
CA VAL A 130 -2.62 0.79 10.92
C VAL A 130 -3.31 0.53 12.26
N LEU A 131 -2.56 0.58 13.37
CA LEU A 131 -3.10 0.40 14.71
C LEU A 131 -4.11 1.50 15.07
N CYS A 132 -3.80 2.76 14.77
CA CYS A 132 -4.73 3.88 14.95
C CYS A 132 -6.01 3.66 14.15
N ALA A 133 -5.90 3.24 12.88
CA ALA A 133 -7.05 2.97 12.02
C ALA A 133 -7.92 1.77 12.51
N LEU A 134 -7.31 0.81 13.22
CA LEU A 134 -7.98 -0.36 13.79
C LEU A 134 -8.67 -0.09 15.13
N VAL A 135 -8.03 0.67 16.02
CA VAL A 135 -8.44 0.84 17.42
C VAL A 135 -9.42 1.99 17.57
N LEU A 136 -9.25 3.08 16.81
CA LEU A 136 -10.08 4.26 17.00
C LEU A 136 -11.54 3.99 16.59
N PRO A 137 -12.53 4.35 17.43
CA PRO A 137 -13.93 4.23 17.07
C PRO A 137 -14.25 5.16 15.89
N SER A 138 -15.22 4.78 15.05
CA SER A 138 -15.73 5.69 14.03
C SER A 138 -16.36 6.90 14.72
N ALA A 139 -16.07 8.11 14.23
CA ALA A 139 -16.70 9.30 14.76
C ALA A 139 -18.23 9.19 14.57
N PRO A 140 -19.05 9.62 15.54
CA PRO A 140 -20.49 9.71 15.34
C PRO A 140 -20.73 10.53 14.07
N ARG A 141 -21.60 10.03 13.18
CA ARG A 141 -22.02 10.79 11.99
C ARG A 141 -22.67 12.07 12.49
N ALA A 142 -21.96 13.20 12.44
CA ALA A 142 -22.56 14.51 12.57
C ALA A 142 -23.54 14.64 11.39
N GLY A 143 -24.82 14.33 11.64
CA GLY A 143 -25.83 14.21 10.58
C GLY A 143 -26.90 13.15 10.83
N LYS A 144 -27.53 13.17 12.01
CA LYS A 144 -28.98 12.96 12.06
C LYS A 144 -29.55 14.23 12.71
N PRO A 145 -30.34 15.06 12.01
CA PRO A 145 -31.24 15.94 12.73
C PRO A 145 -32.21 15.05 13.48
N GLU A 146 -32.31 15.23 14.80
CA GLU A 146 -33.45 14.72 15.57
C GLU A 146 -34.72 15.28 14.92
N PRO A 147 -35.73 14.45 14.60
CA PRO A 147 -37.06 14.98 14.40
C PRO A 147 -37.51 15.52 15.76
N ALA A 148 -37.66 16.84 15.85
CA ALA A 148 -38.32 17.48 16.98
C ALA A 148 -39.72 16.88 17.13
N GLY A 149 -39.98 16.25 18.27
CA GLY A 149 -41.32 15.91 18.74
C GLY A 149 -41.97 17.12 19.41
#